data_AF-A0A2R8A7S4-F1
#
_entry.id   AF-A0A2R8A7S4-F1
#
_cell.length_a   1.000
_cell.length_b   1.000
_cell.length_c   1.000
_cell.angle_alpha   90.00
_cell.angle_beta   90.00
_cell.angle_gamma   90.00
#
_symmetry.space_group_name_H-M   'P 1'
#
loop_
_entity.id
_entity.type
_entity.pdbx_description
1 polymer ?
#
loop_
_entity_poly.entity_id
_entity_poly.type
_entity_poly.pdbx_seq_one_letter_code
_entity_poly.pdbx_strand_id
1 'polypeptide(L)'
;MQQIPIIPGIPTRLALDGFWLTSTPEAERTAAEPEHRREAGERRRWLALAILLIIAAGDILFWKTFPALSQAIFAYVVFGVAALVSPVRRERLPAALGTLTLGALPVIEYAQFLSVSILIAATLTALIVAHIPREASLARSSLRLLASVPIGAVRDASRACVTSRPLAETMDRGYVIRFLQGWAVPIGGCLVFGALIFDANPLLQSYLTWQPEFEFPISRVFLWVGIGLLCWPLLQPAQAAVNPKENLRDWNVPSFGVNALSVFRALIAFNVLIGLQTLLDLGIFLGGAQLPEGMTYATYAHRGAYPLLATALLAGGFALLARPYLRERRGLVALMMLWLAQNAALCASALLRLDLYMDAYGLTYLRVRAVIWMVLVMIGLGLIAWQVWRQCPNRWLTMRFIALGGGTLYLCCFVNFAALIAHQNLTRGGSIDWYYTCNLPNTARGAIELALAQNSSLREEYANHAYRCADYGPFISDWRNWGFRKARVISTIAAVEQGELRDENPDRGR
;
A
#
# COMPACT_ATOMS: atom_id res chain seq x y z
N MET A 1 58.77 13.19 10.30
CA MET A 1 59.34 12.94 11.65
C MET A 1 60.25 14.12 11.99
N GLN A 2 59.73 15.13 12.67
CA GLN A 2 60.52 16.26 13.16
C GLN A 2 60.96 15.95 14.59
N GLN A 3 62.27 16.04 14.86
CA GLN A 3 62.88 15.76 16.16
C GLN A 3 62.55 16.89 17.14
N ILE A 4 62.00 16.53 18.30
CA ILE A 4 61.72 17.45 19.41
C ILE A 4 63.05 17.74 20.13
N PRO A 5 63.42 19.02 20.38
CA PRO A 5 64.64 19.34 21.09
C PRO A 5 64.52 18.95 22.57
N ILE A 6 65.47 18.13 23.05
CA ILE A 6 65.52 17.69 24.44
C ILE A 6 66.28 18.75 25.24
N ILE A 7 65.57 19.48 26.11
CA ILE A 7 66.16 20.43 27.06
C ILE A 7 66.64 19.64 28.29
N PRO A 8 67.94 19.65 28.63
CA PRO A 8 68.47 18.88 29.75
C PRO A 8 67.99 19.45 31.09
N GLY A 9 67.46 18.58 31.96
CA GLY A 9 67.05 18.92 33.33
C GLY A 9 65.57 18.73 33.66
N ILE A 10 64.73 18.40 32.68
CA ILE A 10 63.29 18.17 32.89
C ILE A 10 63.01 16.66 33.04
N PRO A 11 62.30 16.21 34.10
CA PRO A 11 61.90 14.81 34.24
C PRO A 11 61.09 14.33 33.02
N THR A 12 61.38 13.12 32.51
CA THR A 12 60.80 12.55 31.29
C THR A 12 59.26 12.51 31.28
N ARG A 13 58.61 12.56 32.45
CA ARG A 13 57.16 12.63 32.60
C ARG A 13 56.56 13.98 32.15
N LEU A 14 57.28 15.09 32.30
CA LEU A 14 56.84 16.42 31.86
C LEU A 14 57.01 16.63 30.35
N ALA A 15 57.95 15.93 29.71
CA ALA A 15 58.15 16.00 28.26
C ALA A 15 56.99 15.35 27.46
N LEU A 16 56.25 14.41 28.08
CA LEU A 16 55.08 13.77 27.49
C LEU A 16 53.78 14.55 27.72
N ASP A 17 53.80 15.55 28.59
CA ASP A 17 52.65 16.37 28.97
C ASP A 17 52.52 17.65 28.10
N GLY A 18 53.42 17.86 27.14
CA GLY A 18 53.39 19.03 26.24
C GLY A 18 52.25 19.08 25.22
N PHE A 19 51.28 18.15 25.26
CA PHE A 19 50.19 18.09 24.26
C PHE A 19 49.28 19.33 24.29
N TRP A 20 49.20 20.03 25.42
CA TRP A 20 48.45 21.29 25.56
C TRP A 20 49.28 22.54 25.18
N LEU A 21 50.61 22.42 25.04
CA LEU A 21 51.52 23.52 24.69
C LEU A 21 51.59 23.78 23.17
N THR A 22 51.11 22.85 22.35
CA THR A 22 50.83 23.10 20.92
C THR A 22 49.45 23.70 20.75
N SER A 23 49.34 25.03 20.86
CA SER A 23 48.17 25.73 20.35
C SER A 23 48.14 25.62 18.82
N THR A 24 47.40 24.62 18.29
CA THR A 24 46.50 24.76 17.13
C THR A 24 45.82 23.41 16.82
N PRO A 25 44.73 23.08 17.52
CA PRO A 25 43.52 22.52 16.89
C PRO A 25 42.43 23.58 16.76
N GLU A 26 42.52 24.66 17.55
CA GLU A 26 41.55 25.76 17.54
C GLU A 26 41.63 26.59 16.28
N ALA A 27 42.81 26.90 15.73
CA ALA A 27 42.93 27.67 14.49
C ALA A 27 42.32 26.95 13.27
N GLU A 28 42.55 25.64 13.14
CA GLU A 28 41.90 24.80 12.10
C GLU A 28 40.40 24.62 12.37
N ARG A 29 39.96 24.47 13.63
CA ARG A 29 38.53 24.45 13.98
C ARG A 29 37.83 25.78 13.69
N THR A 30 38.46 26.92 13.99
CA THR A 30 37.89 28.25 13.74
C THR A 30 37.89 28.62 12.27
N ALA A 31 38.75 28.03 11.44
CA ALA A 31 38.73 28.18 9.99
C ALA A 31 37.71 27.24 9.32
N ALA A 32 37.53 26.01 9.83
CA ALA A 32 36.55 25.04 9.34
C ALA A 32 35.11 25.31 9.82
N GLU A 33 34.91 25.88 11.01
CA GLU A 33 33.59 26.26 11.55
C GLU A 33 32.77 27.21 10.67
N PRO A 34 33.32 28.30 10.10
CA PRO A 34 32.55 29.21 9.24
C PRO A 34 32.17 28.57 7.90
N GLU A 35 33.03 27.71 7.35
CA GLU A 35 32.76 27.00 6.09
C GLU A 35 31.66 25.94 6.29
N HIS A 36 31.75 25.14 7.35
CA HIS A 36 30.73 24.14 7.65
C HIS A 36 29.38 24.75 8.10
N ARG A 37 29.39 25.92 8.77
CA ARG A 37 28.16 26.69 9.06
C ARG A 37 27.55 27.30 7.81
N ARG A 38 28.35 27.75 6.83
CA ARG A 38 27.85 28.25 5.53
C ARG A 38 27.20 27.14 4.72
N GLU A 39 27.85 25.98 4.60
CA GLU A 39 27.29 24.80 3.93
C GLU A 39 25.97 24.31 4.58
N ALA A 40 25.91 24.29 5.92
CA ALA A 40 24.70 23.92 6.65
C ALA A 40 23.56 24.94 6.45
N GLY A 41 23.88 26.23 6.39
CA GLY A 41 22.94 27.32 6.13
C GLY A 41 22.36 27.27 4.70
N GLU A 42 23.20 27.04 3.70
CA GLU A 42 22.77 26.87 2.30
C GLU A 42 21.88 25.64 2.13
N ARG A 43 22.26 24.49 2.70
CA ARG A 43 21.47 23.27 2.63
C ARG A 43 20.07 23.46 3.25
N ARG A 44 19.95 24.21 4.35
CA ARG A 44 18.66 24.51 4.99
C ARG A 44 17.78 25.41 4.12
N ARG A 45 18.36 26.37 3.39
CA ARG A 45 17.64 27.22 2.43
C ARG A 45 17.11 26.42 1.25
N TRP A 46 17.93 25.54 0.67
CA TRP A 46 17.52 24.64 -0.42
C TRP A 46 16.39 23.68 0.00
N LEU A 47 16.45 23.14 1.22
CA LEU A 47 15.37 22.32 1.78
C LEU A 47 14.06 23.10 1.96
N ALA A 48 14.12 24.34 2.44
CA ALA A 48 12.93 25.18 2.57
C ALA A 48 12.29 25.51 1.22
N LEU A 49 13.11 25.86 0.21
CA LEU A 49 12.65 26.10 -1.16
C LEU A 49 12.03 24.85 -1.78
N ALA A 50 12.64 23.68 -1.56
CA ALA A 50 12.11 22.40 -2.02
C ALA A 50 10.74 22.07 -1.43
N ILE A 51 10.55 22.29 -0.12
CA ILE A 51 9.24 22.09 0.54
C ILE A 51 8.20 23.06 -0.01
N LEU A 52 8.55 24.34 -0.16
CA LEU A 52 7.64 25.34 -0.74
C LEU A 52 7.23 24.98 -2.16
N LEU A 53 8.16 24.47 -2.98
CA LEU A 53 7.85 24.04 -4.34
C LEU A 53 6.93 22.81 -4.37
N ILE A 54 7.11 21.84 -3.48
CA ILE A 54 6.20 20.70 -3.34
C ILE A 54 4.81 21.15 -2.88
N ILE A 55 4.72 22.08 -1.92
CA ILE A 55 3.44 22.62 -1.46
C ILE A 55 2.73 23.36 -2.59
N ALA A 56 3.44 24.21 -3.33
CA ALA A 56 2.88 24.94 -4.47
C ALA A 56 2.39 23.99 -5.58
N ALA A 57 3.18 22.96 -5.90
CA ALA A 57 2.76 21.93 -6.86
C ALA A 57 1.53 21.17 -6.38
N GLY A 58 1.49 20.80 -5.10
CA GLY A 58 0.37 20.11 -4.48
C GLY A 58 -0.92 20.94 -4.47
N ASP A 59 -0.81 22.24 -4.23
CA ASP A 59 -1.93 23.17 -4.32
C ASP A 59 -2.53 23.17 -5.73
N ILE A 60 -1.70 23.32 -6.77
CA ILE A 60 -2.16 23.31 -8.18
C ILE A 60 -2.81 21.96 -8.54
N LEU A 61 -2.20 20.86 -8.10
CA LEU A 61 -2.57 19.50 -8.52
C LEU A 61 -3.77 18.92 -7.78
N PHE A 62 -4.04 19.34 -6.54
CA PHE A 62 -5.07 18.76 -5.68
C PHE A 62 -6.20 19.72 -5.31
N TRP A 63 -6.01 21.04 -5.43
CA TRP A 63 -7.02 21.99 -4.98
C TRP A 63 -8.31 21.93 -5.83
N LYS A 64 -9.45 21.77 -5.13
CA LYS A 64 -10.82 21.70 -5.66
C LYS A 64 -11.05 20.62 -6.73
N THR A 65 -10.23 19.58 -6.78
CA THR A 65 -10.38 18.49 -7.76
C THR A 65 -10.13 17.12 -7.16
N PHE A 66 -10.90 16.13 -7.61
CA PHE A 66 -10.60 14.73 -7.33
C PHE A 66 -9.34 14.32 -8.11
N PRO A 67 -8.26 13.94 -7.42
CA PRO A 67 -6.97 13.77 -8.07
C PRO A 67 -6.84 12.37 -8.65
N ALA A 68 -6.44 12.29 -9.92
CA ALA A 68 -6.11 11.03 -10.60
C ALA A 68 -4.74 11.13 -11.28
N LEU A 69 -4.69 11.59 -12.54
CA LEU A 69 -3.42 11.89 -13.23
C LEU A 69 -2.54 12.87 -12.43
N SER A 70 -3.16 13.80 -11.71
CA SER A 70 -2.43 14.77 -10.88
C SER A 70 -1.61 14.12 -9.76
N GLN A 71 -2.02 12.96 -9.24
CA GLN A 71 -1.25 12.21 -8.23
C GLN A 71 0.03 11.62 -8.82
N ALA A 72 -0.06 11.07 -10.04
CA ALA A 72 1.11 10.54 -10.75
C ALA A 72 2.12 11.66 -11.01
N ILE A 73 1.66 12.81 -11.51
CA ILE A 73 2.52 13.99 -11.75
C ILE A 73 3.14 14.48 -10.44
N PHE A 74 2.37 14.55 -9.36
CA PHE A 74 2.88 14.94 -8.05
C PHE A 74 4.00 14.03 -7.57
N ALA A 75 3.90 12.71 -7.80
CA ALA A 75 4.96 11.77 -7.45
C ALA A 75 6.27 12.04 -8.23
N TYR A 76 6.19 12.41 -9.51
CA TYR A 76 7.35 12.85 -10.29
C TYR A 76 7.93 14.17 -9.78
N VAL A 77 7.08 15.12 -9.38
CA VAL A 77 7.55 16.38 -8.77
C VAL A 77 8.30 16.08 -7.47
N VAL A 78 7.73 15.28 -6.58
CA VAL A 78 8.39 14.89 -5.31
C VAL A 78 9.73 14.20 -5.58
N PHE A 79 9.79 13.26 -6.52
CA PHE A 79 11.03 12.59 -6.90
C PHE A 79 12.07 13.56 -7.48
N GLY A 80 11.66 14.44 -8.40
CA GLY A 80 12.52 15.43 -9.03
C GLY A 80 13.09 16.43 -8.02
N VAL A 81 12.25 16.94 -7.13
CA VAL A 81 12.68 17.87 -6.06
C VAL A 81 13.64 17.18 -5.09
N ALA A 82 13.35 15.95 -4.68
CA ALA A 82 14.26 15.18 -3.84
C ALA A 82 15.62 14.95 -4.52
N ALA A 83 15.62 14.70 -5.83
CA ALA A 83 16.82 14.53 -6.64
C ALA A 83 17.66 15.81 -6.82
N LEU A 84 17.05 16.98 -6.68
CA LEU A 84 17.76 18.27 -6.68
C LEU A 84 18.40 18.58 -5.32
N VAL A 85 17.74 18.18 -4.22
CA VAL A 85 18.20 18.44 -2.85
C VAL A 85 19.31 17.48 -2.40
N SER A 86 19.25 16.23 -2.84
CA SER A 86 20.20 15.18 -2.48
C SER A 86 20.87 14.59 -3.72
N PRO A 87 22.20 14.38 -3.72
CA PRO A 87 22.90 13.90 -4.90
C PRO A 87 22.43 12.49 -5.29
N VAL A 88 21.90 12.38 -6.52
CA VAL A 88 21.45 11.11 -7.10
C VAL A 88 22.55 10.46 -7.93
N ARG A 89 22.63 9.13 -7.86
CA ARG A 89 23.55 8.35 -8.69
C ARG A 89 22.99 8.20 -10.11
N ARG A 90 23.65 8.82 -11.10
CA ARG A 90 23.21 8.78 -12.52
C ARG A 90 23.00 7.36 -13.06
N GLU A 91 23.82 6.40 -12.64
CA GLU A 91 23.71 4.97 -13.02
C GLU A 91 22.39 4.32 -12.54
N ARG A 92 21.79 4.79 -11.44
CA ARG A 92 20.56 4.25 -10.86
C ARG A 92 19.31 5.03 -11.25
N LEU A 93 19.48 6.24 -11.81
CA LEU A 93 18.38 7.08 -12.27
C LEU A 93 17.39 6.36 -13.21
N PRO A 94 17.81 5.58 -14.23
CA PRO A 94 16.85 4.87 -15.08
C PRO A 94 16.06 3.81 -14.31
N ALA A 95 16.67 3.12 -13.35
CA ALA A 95 15.98 2.13 -12.52
C ALA A 95 15.00 2.79 -11.53
N ALA A 96 15.36 3.94 -10.96
CA ALA A 96 14.48 4.73 -10.09
C ALA A 96 13.28 5.27 -10.87
N LEU A 97 13.52 5.89 -12.03
CA LEU A 97 12.47 6.37 -12.91
C LEU A 97 11.59 5.22 -13.43
N GLY A 98 12.17 4.09 -13.81
CA GLY A 98 11.43 2.89 -14.21
C GLY A 98 10.54 2.33 -13.09
N THR A 99 11.00 2.40 -11.83
CA THR A 99 10.18 2.00 -10.67
C THR A 99 9.01 2.95 -10.47
N LEU A 100 9.26 4.25 -10.60
CA LEU A 100 8.24 5.29 -10.47
C LEU A 100 7.20 5.23 -11.59
N THR A 101 7.62 5.04 -12.84
CA THR A 101 6.72 4.89 -14.00
C THR A 101 5.81 3.68 -13.81
N LEU A 102 6.37 2.52 -13.46
CA LEU A 102 5.58 1.31 -13.19
C LEU A 102 4.59 1.52 -12.04
N GLY A 103 4.98 2.24 -10.98
CA GLY A 103 4.09 2.59 -9.87
C GLY A 103 2.98 3.58 -10.22
N ALA A 104 3.21 4.44 -11.22
CA ALA A 104 2.24 5.43 -11.68
C ALA A 104 1.15 4.84 -12.59
N LEU A 105 1.47 3.79 -13.37
CA LEU A 105 0.52 3.17 -14.32
C LEU A 105 -0.84 2.81 -13.69
N PRO A 106 -0.93 2.16 -12.51
CA PRO A 106 -2.21 1.88 -11.86
C PRO A 106 -3.09 3.12 -11.60
N VAL A 107 -2.49 4.23 -11.20
CA VAL A 107 -3.20 5.48 -10.88
C VAL A 107 -3.69 6.17 -12.15
N ILE A 108 -2.86 6.14 -13.21
CA ILE A 108 -3.21 6.67 -14.53
C ILE A 108 -4.36 5.85 -15.14
N GLU A 109 -4.40 4.53 -14.89
CA GLU A 109 -5.52 3.67 -15.28
C GLU A 109 -6.79 4.02 -14.50
N TYR A 110 -6.75 3.98 -13.17
CA TYR A 110 -7.87 4.37 -12.31
C TYR A 110 -7.42 4.68 -10.87
N ALA A 111 -7.64 5.91 -10.43
CA ALA A 111 -7.33 6.34 -9.08
C ALA A 111 -8.27 5.71 -8.03
N GLN A 112 -7.70 4.81 -7.24
CA GLN A 112 -8.32 4.10 -6.13
C GLN A 112 -7.29 3.84 -5.02
N PHE A 113 -7.76 3.50 -3.83
CA PHE A 113 -6.90 3.26 -2.66
C PHE A 113 -5.69 2.34 -2.95
N LEU A 114 -5.92 1.22 -3.65
CA LEU A 114 -4.86 0.27 -4.00
C LEU A 114 -3.81 0.89 -4.93
N SER A 115 -4.24 1.58 -6.00
CA SER A 115 -3.33 2.23 -6.95
C SER A 115 -2.49 3.33 -6.30
N VAL A 116 -3.09 4.13 -5.40
CA VAL A 116 -2.40 5.20 -4.66
C VAL A 116 -1.39 4.59 -3.69
N SER A 117 -1.74 3.49 -3.03
CA SER A 117 -0.82 2.77 -2.14
C SER A 117 0.41 2.24 -2.90
N ILE A 118 0.21 1.72 -4.11
CA ILE A 118 1.29 1.28 -5.00
C ILE A 118 2.16 2.47 -5.43
N LEU A 119 1.55 3.59 -5.82
CA LEU A 119 2.27 4.81 -6.20
C LEU A 119 3.15 5.34 -5.06
N ILE A 120 2.62 5.39 -3.83
CA ILE A 120 3.38 5.79 -2.65
C ILE A 120 4.56 4.84 -2.45
N ALA A 121 4.31 3.52 -2.42
CA ALA A 121 5.37 2.53 -2.25
C ALA A 121 6.44 2.61 -3.35
N ALA A 122 6.04 2.84 -4.60
CA ALA A 122 6.94 3.02 -5.74
C ALA A 122 7.75 4.31 -5.65
N THR A 123 7.15 5.41 -5.20
CA THR A 123 7.85 6.69 -4.97
C THR A 123 8.92 6.53 -3.90
N LEU A 124 8.59 5.89 -2.78
CA LEU A 124 9.56 5.57 -1.72
C LEU A 124 10.69 4.67 -2.26
N THR A 125 10.34 3.62 -3.01
CA THR A 125 11.32 2.70 -3.57
C THR A 125 12.22 3.37 -4.61
N ALA A 126 11.68 4.25 -5.45
CA ALA A 126 12.44 5.01 -6.44
C ALA A 126 13.44 5.95 -5.76
N LEU A 127 13.02 6.69 -4.73
CA LEU A 127 13.91 7.53 -3.93
C LEU A 127 15.04 6.71 -3.31
N ILE A 128 14.74 5.51 -2.82
CA ILE A 128 15.73 4.61 -2.23
C ILE A 128 16.74 4.11 -3.28
N VAL A 129 16.26 3.64 -4.42
CA VAL A 129 17.10 3.15 -5.53
C VAL A 129 18.04 4.26 -6.03
N ALA A 130 17.57 5.50 -6.06
CA ALA A 130 18.34 6.66 -6.50
C ALA A 130 19.51 7.02 -5.56
N HIS A 131 19.40 6.73 -4.25
CA HIS A 131 20.34 7.20 -3.22
C HIS A 131 21.20 6.09 -2.58
N ILE A 132 20.83 4.81 -2.72
CA ILE A 132 21.51 3.70 -2.03
C ILE A 132 22.88 3.34 -2.64
N PRO A 133 23.90 3.00 -1.81
CA PRO A 133 25.14 2.38 -2.26
C PRO A 133 24.93 0.96 -2.82
N ARG A 134 25.69 0.60 -3.86
CA ARG A 134 25.55 -0.62 -4.69
C ARG A 134 25.50 -1.93 -3.88
N GLU A 135 26.03 -1.93 -2.67
CA GLU A 135 26.15 -3.09 -1.78
C GLU A 135 24.96 -3.29 -0.82
N ALA A 136 24.08 -2.30 -0.65
CA ALA A 136 22.97 -2.43 0.30
C ALA A 136 21.77 -3.16 -0.32
N SER A 137 21.14 -4.06 0.44
CA SER A 137 19.95 -4.77 -0.04
C SER A 137 18.76 -3.81 -0.16
N LEU A 138 18.16 -3.75 -1.35
CA LEU A 138 16.96 -2.94 -1.63
C LEU A 138 15.81 -3.25 -0.66
N ALA A 139 15.57 -4.53 -0.37
CA ALA A 139 14.45 -4.97 0.46
C ALA A 139 14.54 -4.55 1.95
N ARG A 140 15.73 -4.60 2.57
CA ARG A 140 15.87 -4.14 3.96
C ARG A 140 15.77 -2.63 4.06
N SER A 141 16.24 -1.93 3.03
CA SER A 141 16.29 -0.48 3.04
C SER A 141 14.93 0.14 2.75
N SER A 142 14.11 -0.48 1.88
CA SER A 142 12.69 -0.13 1.70
C SER A 142 11.87 -0.33 2.97
N LEU A 143 12.05 -1.46 3.66
CA LEU A 143 11.37 -1.73 4.93
C LEU A 143 11.77 -0.73 6.03
N ARG A 144 13.05 -0.37 6.12
CA ARG A 144 13.55 0.64 7.07
C ARG A 144 12.97 2.02 6.79
N LEU A 145 12.92 2.42 5.52
CA LEU A 145 12.39 3.73 5.17
C LEU A 145 10.90 3.82 5.52
N LEU A 146 10.11 2.81 5.15
CA LEU A 146 8.70 2.68 5.55
C LEU A 146 8.49 2.75 7.07
N ALA A 147 9.33 2.05 7.85
CA ALA A 147 9.28 2.11 9.31
C ALA A 147 9.72 3.46 9.89
N SER A 148 10.61 4.17 9.20
CA SER A 148 11.16 5.46 9.63
C SER A 148 10.33 6.67 9.23
N VAL A 149 9.45 6.59 8.22
CA VAL A 149 8.61 7.73 7.78
C VAL A 149 7.76 8.32 8.93
N PRO A 150 7.03 7.53 9.75
CA PRO A 150 6.25 8.10 10.85
C PRO A 150 7.11 8.61 12.03
N ILE A 151 8.29 8.04 12.26
CA ILE A 151 9.11 8.31 13.47
C ILE A 151 10.20 9.36 13.20
N GLY A 152 10.78 9.35 12.00
CA GLY A 152 11.82 10.26 11.53
C GLY A 152 11.32 11.69 11.44
N ALA A 153 10.07 11.89 11.01
CA ALA A 153 9.44 13.20 11.01
C ALA A 153 9.42 13.83 12.42
N VAL A 154 9.01 13.08 13.43
CA VAL A 154 8.97 13.55 14.82
C VAL A 154 10.40 13.79 15.38
N ARG A 155 11.35 12.93 15.01
CA ARG A 155 12.73 12.97 15.50
C ARG A 155 13.57 14.08 14.87
N ASP A 156 13.39 14.38 13.59
CA ASP A 156 14.16 15.43 12.91
C ASP A 156 13.57 16.82 13.13
N ALA A 157 12.26 16.93 13.37
CA ALA A 157 11.62 18.20 13.75
C ALA A 157 12.07 18.63 15.15
N SER A 158 12.19 17.66 16.07
CA SER A 158 12.74 17.91 17.41
C SER A 158 14.23 18.29 17.36
N ARG A 159 15.03 17.69 16.46
CA ARG A 159 16.46 18.04 16.31
C ARG A 159 16.72 19.37 15.61
N ALA A 160 15.97 19.70 14.56
CA ALA A 160 16.11 20.97 13.84
C ALA A 160 15.71 22.19 14.68
N CYS A 161 14.87 21.98 15.71
CA CYS A 161 14.50 23.01 16.67
C CYS A 161 15.54 23.16 17.80
N VAL A 162 16.24 22.08 18.15
CA VAL A 162 17.34 22.10 19.13
C VAL A 162 18.62 22.74 18.57
N THR A 163 18.86 22.65 17.25
CA THR A 163 20.09 23.16 16.61
C THR A 163 19.98 24.58 16.02
N SER A 164 18.81 25.22 16.03
CA SER A 164 18.69 26.64 15.65
C SER A 164 18.85 27.58 16.84
N ARG A 165 20.10 27.96 17.13
CA ARG A 165 20.48 29.25 17.74
C ARG A 165 21.34 29.99 16.71
N PRO A 166 21.24 31.32 16.53
CA PRO A 166 21.33 32.28 17.64
C PRO A 166 20.46 33.56 17.54
N LEU A 167 20.59 34.42 18.56
CA LEU A 167 20.11 35.80 18.72
C LEU A 167 18.60 36.05 18.91
N ALA A 168 18.19 36.22 20.17
CA ALA A 168 17.75 37.50 20.73
C ALA A 168 17.26 37.26 22.17
N GLU A 169 17.90 37.95 23.10
CA GLU A 169 17.46 38.08 24.49
C GLU A 169 16.08 38.75 24.54
N THR A 170 15.34 38.47 25.62
CA THR A 170 14.01 38.99 26.01
C THR A 170 12.78 38.18 25.56
N MET A 171 12.07 37.67 26.57
CA MET A 171 10.88 36.81 26.57
C MET A 171 11.03 35.38 26.02
N ASP A 172 10.66 34.40 26.85
CA ASP A 172 10.84 32.96 26.67
C ASP A 172 9.93 32.36 25.58
N ARG A 173 10.23 32.73 24.32
CA ARG A 173 9.70 32.15 23.09
C ARG A 173 9.95 30.64 23.01
N GLY A 174 10.97 30.15 23.73
CA GLY A 174 11.33 28.74 23.82
C GLY A 174 10.30 27.91 24.58
N TYR A 175 9.73 28.44 25.66
CA TYR A 175 8.62 27.79 26.37
C TYR A 175 7.36 27.70 25.50
N VAL A 176 7.00 28.80 24.82
CA VAL A 176 5.81 28.85 23.95
C VAL A 176 5.94 27.89 22.76
N ILE A 177 7.12 27.81 22.13
CA ILE A 177 7.36 26.90 21.01
C ILE A 177 7.39 25.43 21.47
N ARG A 178 8.00 25.12 22.63
CA ARG A 178 7.97 23.75 23.21
C ARG A 178 6.56 23.33 23.60
N PHE A 179 5.77 24.25 24.13
CA PHE A 179 4.35 24.05 24.43
C PHE A 179 3.57 23.76 23.14
N LEU A 180 3.70 24.61 22.11
CA LEU A 180 3.05 24.38 20.82
C LEU A 180 3.48 23.06 20.15
N GLN A 181 4.74 22.62 20.31
CA GLN A 181 5.25 21.37 19.74
C GLN A 181 4.76 20.11 20.46
N GLY A 182 4.65 20.14 21.80
CA GLY A 182 4.05 19.04 22.57
C GLY A 182 2.56 18.86 22.28
N TRP A 183 1.89 19.95 21.93
CA TRP A 183 0.48 19.97 21.59
C TRP A 183 0.18 19.87 20.08
N ALA A 184 1.18 19.95 19.19
CA ALA A 184 0.97 19.92 17.75
C ALA A 184 0.33 18.61 17.25
N VAL A 185 0.75 17.46 17.80
CA VAL A 185 0.18 16.15 17.43
C VAL A 185 -1.22 15.96 18.03
N PRO A 186 -1.48 16.24 19.33
CA PRO A 186 -2.83 16.22 19.89
C PRO A 186 -3.78 17.22 19.22
N ILE A 187 -3.38 18.47 19.01
CA ILE A 187 -4.20 19.51 18.39
C ILE A 187 -4.39 19.23 16.91
N GLY A 188 -3.34 18.84 16.18
CA GLY A 188 -3.44 18.45 14.78
C GLY A 188 -4.34 17.22 14.59
N GLY A 189 -4.19 16.22 15.47
CA GLY A 189 -5.06 15.05 15.53
C GLY A 189 -6.52 15.45 15.81
N CYS A 190 -6.78 16.25 16.84
CA CYS A 190 -8.12 16.74 17.17
C CYS A 190 -8.72 17.65 16.09
N LEU A 191 -7.92 18.43 15.36
CA LEU A 191 -8.40 19.27 14.24
C LEU A 191 -8.78 18.41 13.04
N VAL A 192 -7.98 17.39 12.70
CA VAL A 192 -8.31 16.44 11.63
C VAL A 192 -9.54 15.62 12.02
N PHE A 193 -9.58 15.09 13.25
CA PHE A 193 -10.75 14.35 13.75
C PHE A 193 -11.99 15.23 13.84
N GLY A 194 -11.84 16.47 14.32
CA GLY A 194 -12.91 17.47 14.40
C GLY A 194 -13.44 17.85 13.03
N ALA A 195 -12.58 18.06 12.04
CA ALA A 195 -12.98 18.32 10.66
C ALA A 195 -13.74 17.14 10.05
N LEU A 196 -13.28 15.91 10.29
CA LEU A 196 -13.98 14.69 9.86
C LEU A 196 -15.33 14.52 10.55
N ILE A 197 -15.43 14.80 11.85
CA ILE A 197 -16.70 14.74 12.60
C ILE A 197 -17.65 15.84 12.14
N PHE A 198 -17.14 17.02 11.82
CA PHE A 198 -17.94 18.17 11.37
C PHE A 198 -18.49 17.94 9.97
N ASP A 199 -17.68 17.42 9.04
CA ASP A 199 -18.12 17.04 7.69
C ASP A 199 -19.13 15.87 7.73
N ALA A 200 -18.99 14.97 8.71
CA ALA A 200 -19.89 13.84 8.88
C ALA A 200 -21.19 14.17 9.64
N ASN A 201 -21.34 15.37 10.24
CA ASN A 201 -22.47 15.68 11.12
C ASN A 201 -23.17 17.01 10.76
N PRO A 202 -24.23 16.97 9.92
CA PRO A 202 -24.90 18.16 9.39
C PRO A 202 -25.59 19.05 10.46
N LEU A 203 -25.87 18.52 11.65
CA LEU A 203 -26.41 19.31 12.77
C LEU A 203 -25.38 20.30 13.35
N LEU A 204 -24.10 19.93 13.40
CA LEU A 204 -23.02 20.80 13.87
C LEU A 204 -22.76 21.98 12.92
N GLN A 205 -23.00 21.78 11.62
CA GLN A 205 -22.92 22.82 10.59
C GLN A 205 -23.96 23.93 10.81
N SER A 206 -25.13 23.60 11.37
CA SER A 206 -26.26 24.53 11.53
C SER A 206 -26.10 25.54 12.68
N TYR A 207 -25.21 25.27 13.66
CA TYR A 207 -25.02 26.13 14.85
C TYR A 207 -23.95 27.22 14.69
N LEU A 208 -23.16 27.21 13.61
CA LEU A 208 -22.07 28.17 13.40
C LEU A 208 -22.41 29.12 12.23
N THR A 209 -23.37 30.02 12.46
CA THR A 209 -23.80 31.07 11.51
C THR A 209 -22.84 32.24 11.41
N TRP A 210 -21.76 32.25 12.19
CA TRP A 210 -20.72 33.29 12.16
C TRP A 210 -19.47 32.76 11.45
N GLN A 211 -19.51 32.76 10.12
CA GLN A 211 -18.31 32.65 9.30
C GLN A 211 -17.80 34.08 9.04
N PRO A 212 -16.71 34.54 9.67
CA PRO A 212 -16.01 35.69 9.13
C PRO A 212 -15.53 35.33 7.72
N GLU A 213 -15.80 36.20 6.75
CA GLU A 213 -15.34 36.14 5.36
C GLU A 213 -13.79 36.25 5.31
N PHE A 214 -13.07 35.27 5.81
CA PHE A 214 -11.67 35.11 5.50
C PHE A 214 -11.59 34.51 4.09
N GLU A 215 -11.08 35.28 3.13
CA GLU A 215 -10.79 34.86 1.75
C GLU A 215 -9.82 33.65 1.66
N PHE A 216 -9.24 33.22 2.79
CA PHE A 216 -8.41 32.03 2.90
C PHE A 216 -9.19 30.84 3.48
N PRO A 217 -9.59 29.86 2.64
CA PRO A 217 -10.25 28.66 3.14
C PRO A 217 -9.28 27.86 4.02
N ILE A 218 -9.65 27.65 5.28
CA ILE A 218 -8.87 26.90 6.29
C ILE A 218 -8.49 25.49 5.77
N SER A 219 -9.35 24.89 4.93
CA SER A 219 -9.07 23.61 4.25
C SER A 219 -7.82 23.63 3.36
N ARG A 220 -7.48 24.78 2.77
CA ARG A 220 -6.25 24.97 1.97
C ARG A 220 -5.00 24.96 2.84
N VAL A 221 -5.07 25.57 4.03
CA VAL A 221 -3.98 25.54 5.00
C VAL A 221 -3.76 24.12 5.50
N PHE A 222 -4.82 23.36 5.78
CA PHE A 222 -4.71 21.94 6.14
C PHE A 222 -4.06 21.11 5.03
N LEU A 223 -4.41 21.36 3.77
CA LEU A 223 -3.76 20.71 2.62
C LEU A 223 -2.26 21.01 2.60
N TRP A 224 -1.85 22.28 2.71
CA TRP A 224 -0.44 22.67 2.70
C TRP A 224 0.34 22.06 3.86
N VAL A 225 -0.22 22.11 5.07
CA VAL A 225 0.39 21.52 6.27
C VAL A 225 0.53 20.00 6.11
N GLY A 226 -0.51 19.33 5.59
CA GLY A 226 -0.49 17.89 5.33
C GLY A 226 0.58 17.50 4.30
N ILE A 227 0.67 18.23 3.18
CA ILE A 227 1.69 18.00 2.15
C ILE A 227 3.09 18.25 2.72
N GLY A 228 3.27 19.35 3.46
CA GLY A 228 4.52 19.67 4.13
C GLY A 228 4.98 18.53 5.05
N LEU A 229 4.10 18.05 5.94
CA LEU A 229 4.35 16.97 6.90
C LEU A 229 4.61 15.60 6.25
N LEU A 230 3.96 15.28 5.13
CA LEU A 230 4.14 14.00 4.44
C LEU A 230 5.37 13.98 3.53
N CYS A 231 5.69 15.10 2.89
CA CYS A 231 6.73 15.14 1.86
C CYS A 231 8.10 15.56 2.39
N TRP A 232 8.21 16.33 3.47
CA TRP A 232 9.51 16.75 3.99
C TRP A 232 10.46 15.60 4.41
N PRO A 233 10.01 14.43 4.92
CA PRO A 233 10.95 13.35 5.26
C PRO A 233 11.53 12.70 3.98
N LEU A 234 10.81 12.80 2.86
CA LEU A 234 11.21 12.25 1.56
C LEU A 234 12.38 13.02 0.94
N LEU A 235 12.63 14.26 1.39
CA LEU A 235 13.72 15.12 0.91
C LEU A 235 15.07 14.81 1.59
N GLN A 236 15.08 13.99 2.64
CA GLN A 236 16.29 13.60 3.38
C GLN A 236 16.55 12.08 3.37
N PRO A 237 16.44 11.37 2.22
CA PRO A 237 16.49 9.91 2.18
C PRO A 237 17.86 9.35 2.61
N ALA A 238 18.93 10.13 2.41
CA ALA A 238 20.31 9.71 2.60
C ALA A 238 20.74 9.53 4.07
N GLN A 239 20.11 10.19 5.04
CA GLN A 239 20.53 10.10 6.46
C GLN A 239 19.77 9.02 7.24
N ALA A 240 18.53 8.73 6.87
CA ALA A 240 17.72 7.68 7.49
C ALA A 240 18.07 6.28 6.98
N ALA A 241 18.37 6.12 5.68
CA ALA A 241 18.66 4.81 5.08
C ALA A 241 20.12 4.33 5.30
N VAL A 242 21.05 5.25 5.53
CA VAL A 242 22.51 5.00 5.50
C VAL A 242 23.14 4.99 6.90
N ASN A 243 22.36 4.88 7.98
CA ASN A 243 22.93 4.58 9.30
C ASN A 243 23.01 3.05 9.52
N PRO A 244 24.16 2.39 9.26
CA PRO A 244 24.32 0.95 9.44
C PRO A 244 24.28 0.49 10.91
N LYS A 245 24.28 1.42 11.88
CA LYS A 245 24.43 1.11 13.31
C LYS A 245 23.13 0.70 14.03
N GLU A 246 21.96 0.86 13.42
CA GLU A 246 20.73 0.23 13.94
C GLU A 246 20.60 -1.16 13.31
N ASN A 247 21.21 -2.16 13.96
CA ASN A 247 20.89 -3.55 13.70
C ASN A 247 19.39 -3.72 13.87
N LEU A 248 18.70 -4.15 12.80
CA LEU A 248 17.37 -4.73 12.95
C LEU A 248 17.58 -5.88 13.91
N ARG A 249 17.11 -5.72 15.16
CA ARG A 249 17.22 -6.71 16.21
C ARG A 249 16.78 -8.03 15.59
N ASP A 250 17.70 -8.98 15.47
CA ASP A 250 17.37 -10.31 14.97
C ASP A 250 16.20 -10.78 15.83
N TRP A 251 15.04 -10.90 15.20
CA TRP A 251 13.84 -11.36 15.88
C TRP A 251 14.07 -12.84 16.09
N ASN A 252 14.72 -13.16 17.21
CA ASN A 252 14.93 -14.53 17.62
C ASN A 252 13.55 -15.03 18.01
N VAL A 253 12.87 -15.67 17.06
CA VAL A 253 11.58 -16.29 17.30
C VAL A 253 11.85 -17.37 18.34
N PRO A 254 11.32 -17.27 19.57
CA PRO A 254 11.56 -18.30 20.57
C PRO A 254 11.10 -19.63 19.97
N SER A 255 11.96 -20.66 20.01
CA SER A 255 11.56 -22.00 19.57
C SER A 255 10.51 -22.49 20.56
N PHE A 256 9.25 -22.33 20.18
CA PHE A 256 8.09 -22.54 21.04
C PHE A 256 7.86 -24.05 21.23
N GLY A 257 8.74 -24.76 21.94
CA GLY A 257 8.63 -26.20 22.20
C GLY A 257 8.54 -27.09 20.95
N VAL A 258 8.84 -26.54 19.76
CA VAL A 258 8.77 -27.26 18.48
C VAL A 258 9.99 -28.16 18.40
N ASN A 259 9.75 -29.47 18.34
CA ASN A 259 10.76 -30.49 18.11
C ASN A 259 10.24 -31.47 17.05
N ALA A 260 11.11 -32.31 16.46
CA ALA A 260 10.69 -33.22 15.40
C ALA A 260 9.61 -34.22 15.82
N LEU A 261 9.53 -34.57 17.11
CA LEU A 261 8.50 -35.47 17.62
C LEU A 261 7.12 -34.78 17.66
N SER A 262 7.07 -33.51 18.09
CA SER A 262 5.88 -32.68 18.07
C SER A 262 5.41 -32.43 16.63
N VAL A 263 6.34 -32.15 15.70
CA VAL A 263 6.03 -31.99 14.27
C VAL A 263 5.45 -33.28 13.68
N PHE A 264 6.03 -34.44 14.00
CA PHE A 264 5.54 -35.74 13.57
C PHE A 264 4.11 -36.03 14.07
N ARG A 265 3.87 -35.86 15.37
CA ARG A 265 2.55 -36.08 15.99
C ARG A 265 1.50 -35.11 15.44
N ALA A 266 1.87 -33.84 15.29
CA ALA A 266 1.01 -32.83 14.68
C ALA A 266 0.63 -33.24 13.27
N LEU A 267 1.60 -33.57 12.40
CA LEU A 267 1.33 -33.98 11.02
C LEU A 267 0.40 -35.19 10.92
N ILE A 268 0.53 -36.19 11.79
CA ILE A 268 -0.40 -37.33 11.79
C ILE A 268 -1.82 -36.87 12.15
N ALA A 269 -1.98 -36.19 13.30
CA ALA A 269 -3.30 -35.75 13.77
C ALA A 269 -4.00 -34.84 12.74
N PHE A 270 -3.23 -33.94 12.17
CA PHE A 270 -3.62 -33.00 11.14
C PHE A 270 -4.06 -33.68 9.83
N ASN A 271 -3.28 -34.63 9.30
CA ASN A 271 -3.65 -35.37 8.10
C ASN A 271 -4.90 -36.26 8.31
N VAL A 272 -5.09 -36.81 9.51
CA VAL A 272 -6.30 -37.59 9.84
C VAL A 272 -7.52 -36.66 9.88
N LEU A 273 -7.42 -35.52 10.56
CA LEU A 273 -8.50 -34.55 10.69
C LEU A 273 -8.95 -34.01 9.32
N ILE A 274 -8.01 -33.56 8.48
CA ILE A 274 -8.35 -33.06 7.16
C ILE A 274 -8.77 -34.19 6.21
N GLY A 275 -8.17 -35.38 6.34
CA GLY A 275 -8.62 -36.55 5.58
C GLY A 275 -10.09 -36.85 5.82
N LEU A 276 -10.55 -36.82 7.08
CA LEU A 276 -11.95 -36.98 7.43
C LEU A 276 -12.83 -35.88 6.83
N GLN A 277 -12.42 -34.61 6.94
CA GLN A 277 -13.14 -33.50 6.31
C GLN A 277 -13.27 -33.66 4.79
N THR A 278 -12.19 -34.08 4.13
CA THR A 278 -12.15 -34.26 2.67
C THR A 278 -13.10 -35.37 2.22
N LEU A 279 -13.20 -36.46 2.99
CA LEU A 279 -14.15 -37.54 2.73
C LEU A 279 -15.60 -37.08 2.88
N LEU A 280 -15.91 -36.28 3.91
CA LEU A 280 -17.24 -35.69 4.10
C LEU A 280 -17.61 -34.77 2.95
N ASP A 281 -16.69 -33.91 2.52
CA ASP A 281 -16.88 -33.03 1.37
C ASP A 281 -17.12 -33.85 0.08
N LEU A 282 -16.34 -34.91 -0.16
CA LEU A 282 -16.49 -35.78 -1.34
C LEU A 282 -17.85 -36.50 -1.36
N GLY A 283 -18.35 -36.91 -0.20
CA GLY A 283 -19.67 -37.54 -0.06
C GLY A 283 -20.82 -36.63 -0.53
N ILE A 284 -20.72 -35.31 -0.27
CA ILE A 284 -21.72 -34.33 -0.72
C ILE A 284 -21.68 -34.16 -2.24
N PHE A 285 -20.48 -34.15 -2.85
CA PHE A 285 -20.34 -34.02 -4.30
C PHE A 285 -20.77 -35.28 -5.06
N LEU A 286 -20.40 -36.48 -4.58
CA LEU A 286 -20.81 -37.75 -5.17
C LEU A 286 -22.32 -38.02 -5.00
N GLY A 287 -22.94 -37.44 -3.96
CA GLY A 287 -24.39 -37.44 -3.76
C GLY A 287 -25.18 -36.45 -4.63
N GLY A 288 -24.57 -35.87 -5.66
CA GLY A 288 -25.24 -34.98 -6.61
C GLY A 288 -25.36 -33.52 -6.15
N ALA A 289 -24.56 -33.10 -5.17
CA ALA A 289 -24.53 -31.73 -4.64
C ALA A 289 -25.89 -31.20 -4.13
N GLN A 290 -26.81 -32.10 -3.77
CA GLN A 290 -28.05 -31.73 -3.11
C GLN A 290 -27.75 -31.33 -1.67
N LEU A 291 -28.09 -30.09 -1.31
CA LEU A 291 -27.92 -29.61 0.05
C LEU A 291 -28.86 -30.38 0.98
N PRO A 292 -28.45 -30.66 2.25
CA PRO A 292 -29.34 -31.21 3.25
C PRO A 292 -30.63 -30.37 3.36
N GLU A 293 -31.77 -31.03 3.61
CA GLU A 293 -33.08 -30.37 3.67
C GLU A 293 -33.06 -29.14 4.60
N GLY A 294 -33.49 -27.99 4.06
CA GLY A 294 -33.52 -26.71 4.78
C GLY A 294 -32.24 -25.88 4.74
N MET A 295 -31.17 -26.32 4.07
CA MET A 295 -29.93 -25.54 3.94
C MET A 295 -29.88 -24.74 2.63
N THR A 296 -29.63 -23.43 2.73
CA THR A 296 -29.39 -22.57 1.55
C THR A 296 -27.91 -22.59 1.12
N TYR A 297 -27.65 -22.37 -0.16
CA TYR A 297 -26.27 -22.22 -0.68
C TYR A 297 -25.46 -21.14 0.05
N ALA A 298 -26.11 -20.05 0.48
CA ALA A 298 -25.46 -18.99 1.27
C ALA A 298 -24.96 -19.51 2.63
N THR A 299 -25.83 -20.22 3.36
CA THR A 299 -25.49 -20.80 4.66
C THR A 299 -24.39 -21.85 4.54
N TYR A 300 -24.44 -22.67 3.49
CA TYR A 300 -23.44 -23.68 3.20
C TYR A 300 -22.06 -23.07 2.89
N ALA A 301 -22.02 -22.03 2.05
CA ALA A 301 -20.78 -21.32 1.71
C ALA A 301 -20.17 -20.61 2.93
N HIS A 302 -20.96 -19.90 3.73
CA HIS A 302 -20.45 -19.13 4.87
C HIS A 302 -19.96 -20.02 6.03
N ARG A 303 -20.64 -21.13 6.34
CA ARG A 303 -20.20 -22.03 7.43
C ARG A 303 -18.92 -22.79 7.08
N GLY A 304 -18.69 -23.07 5.79
CA GLY A 304 -17.49 -23.77 5.33
C GLY A 304 -16.27 -22.86 5.12
N ALA A 305 -16.46 -21.69 4.51
CA ALA A 305 -15.35 -20.90 3.97
C ALA A 305 -14.44 -20.25 5.03
N TYR A 306 -14.98 -19.72 6.13
CA TYR A 306 -14.16 -19.01 7.13
C TYR A 306 -13.20 -19.93 7.89
N PRO A 307 -13.61 -21.12 8.37
CA PRO A 307 -12.68 -22.07 8.97
C PRO A 307 -11.61 -22.55 7.99
N LEU A 308 -11.97 -22.81 6.73
CA LEU A 308 -11.05 -23.25 5.67
C LEU A 308 -9.97 -22.20 5.34
N LEU A 309 -10.34 -20.93 5.37
CA LEU A 309 -9.40 -19.82 5.23
C LEU A 309 -8.39 -19.78 6.37
N ALA A 310 -8.85 -19.96 7.61
CA ALA A 310 -7.99 -19.96 8.79
C ALA A 310 -7.04 -21.17 8.79
N THR A 311 -7.54 -22.36 8.42
CA THR A 311 -6.71 -23.58 8.36
C THR A 311 -5.65 -23.50 7.26
N ALA A 312 -5.94 -22.90 6.10
CA ALA A 312 -4.94 -22.73 5.05
C ALA A 312 -3.78 -21.80 5.48
N LEU A 313 -4.07 -20.71 6.19
CA LEU A 313 -3.05 -19.82 6.74
C LEU A 313 -2.21 -20.51 7.83
N LEU A 314 -2.88 -21.23 8.73
CA LEU A 314 -2.21 -22.03 9.75
C LEU A 314 -1.35 -23.15 9.14
N ALA A 315 -1.81 -23.78 8.06
CA ALA A 315 -1.07 -24.82 7.35
C ALA A 315 0.22 -24.25 6.73
N GLY A 316 0.16 -23.07 6.12
CA GLY A 316 1.34 -22.37 5.61
C GLY A 316 2.33 -21.98 6.72
N GLY A 317 1.83 -21.42 7.82
CA GLY A 317 2.65 -21.08 8.99
C GLY A 317 3.31 -22.30 9.62
N PHE A 318 2.55 -23.38 9.81
CA PHE A 318 3.06 -24.65 10.32
C PHE A 318 4.13 -25.25 9.40
N ALA A 319 3.93 -25.23 8.08
CA ALA A 319 4.92 -25.75 7.13
C ALA A 319 6.26 -25.00 7.22
N LEU A 320 6.23 -23.68 7.43
CA LEU A 320 7.43 -22.87 7.65
C LEU A 320 8.13 -23.21 8.98
N LEU A 321 7.38 -23.38 10.06
CA LEU A 321 7.90 -23.72 11.39
C LEU A 321 8.43 -25.15 11.47
N ALA A 322 7.79 -26.10 10.79
CA ALA A 322 8.15 -27.51 10.78
C ALA A 322 9.42 -27.79 9.96
N ARG A 323 9.78 -26.91 9.01
CA ARG A 323 10.87 -27.10 8.04
C ARG A 323 12.20 -27.58 8.64
N PRO A 324 12.74 -26.99 9.73
CA PRO A 324 14.02 -27.42 10.31
C PRO A 324 14.02 -28.89 10.72
N TYR A 325 12.86 -29.40 11.12
CA TYR A 325 12.67 -30.72 11.72
C TYR A 325 12.26 -31.81 10.70
N LEU A 326 11.87 -31.43 9.48
CA LEU A 326 11.31 -32.34 8.46
C LEU A 326 12.24 -33.49 8.04
N ARG A 327 13.54 -33.41 8.38
CA ARG A 327 14.54 -34.43 8.01
C ARG A 327 15.15 -35.18 9.18
N GLU A 328 14.75 -34.86 10.40
CA GLU A 328 15.20 -35.59 11.58
C GLU A 328 14.62 -37.01 11.64
N ARG A 329 13.53 -37.27 10.91
CA ARG A 329 12.91 -38.60 10.80
C ARG A 329 12.51 -38.91 9.35
N ARG A 330 12.68 -40.18 8.96
CA ARG A 330 12.18 -40.70 7.67
C ARG A 330 10.65 -40.61 7.64
N GLY A 331 10.08 -40.20 6.51
CA GLY A 331 8.62 -40.10 6.30
C GLY A 331 7.97 -38.74 6.63
N LEU A 332 8.63 -37.85 7.38
CA LEU A 332 8.09 -36.51 7.70
C LEU A 332 7.83 -35.65 6.45
N VAL A 333 8.70 -35.73 5.45
CA VAL A 333 8.52 -35.04 4.17
C VAL A 333 7.27 -35.57 3.45
N ALA A 334 7.04 -36.88 3.45
CA ALA A 334 5.85 -37.46 2.83
C ALA A 334 4.56 -37.05 3.55
N LEU A 335 4.56 -37.05 4.89
CA LEU A 335 3.45 -36.56 5.70
C LEU A 335 3.17 -35.08 5.49
N MET A 336 4.22 -34.26 5.31
CA MET A 336 4.08 -32.84 4.98
C MET A 336 3.51 -32.65 3.56
N MET A 337 3.96 -33.43 2.58
CA MET A 337 3.42 -33.37 1.22
C MET A 337 1.96 -33.80 1.17
N LEU A 338 1.58 -34.84 1.92
CA LEU A 338 0.18 -35.27 2.08
C LEU A 338 -0.65 -34.15 2.70
N TRP A 339 -0.14 -33.51 3.75
CA TRP A 339 -0.81 -32.39 4.42
C TRP A 339 -1.06 -31.21 3.47
N LEU A 340 -0.06 -30.85 2.67
CA LEU A 340 -0.19 -29.78 1.67
C LEU A 340 -1.18 -30.15 0.58
N ALA A 341 -1.16 -31.39 0.09
CA ALA A 341 -2.11 -31.88 -0.92
C ALA A 341 -3.55 -31.88 -0.39
N GLN A 342 -3.75 -32.32 0.85
CA GLN A 342 -5.04 -32.29 1.53
C GLN A 342 -5.58 -30.86 1.71
N ASN A 343 -4.75 -29.89 2.10
CA ASN A 343 -5.15 -28.48 2.17
C ASN A 343 -5.49 -27.89 0.79
N ALA A 344 -4.79 -28.32 -0.27
CA ALA A 344 -5.12 -27.93 -1.63
C ALA A 344 -6.48 -28.49 -2.07
N ALA A 345 -6.79 -29.75 -1.75
CA ALA A 345 -8.10 -30.35 -2.02
C ALA A 345 -9.23 -29.63 -1.26
N LEU A 346 -9.01 -29.28 0.01
CA LEU A 346 -9.94 -28.48 0.80
C LEU A 346 -10.22 -27.10 0.18
N CYS A 347 -9.18 -26.42 -0.29
CA CYS A 347 -9.32 -25.13 -0.97
C CYS A 347 -10.10 -25.27 -2.30
N ALA A 348 -9.87 -26.35 -3.06
CA ALA A 348 -10.64 -26.66 -4.25
C ALA A 348 -12.13 -26.93 -3.95
N SER A 349 -12.43 -27.68 -2.87
CA SER A 349 -13.80 -27.88 -2.38
C SER A 349 -14.49 -26.56 -1.98
N ALA A 350 -13.75 -25.64 -1.35
CA ALA A 350 -14.27 -24.31 -1.02
C ALA A 350 -14.53 -23.45 -2.27
N LEU A 351 -13.67 -23.53 -3.29
CA LEU A 351 -13.86 -22.85 -4.57
C LEU A 351 -15.12 -23.33 -5.29
N LEU A 352 -15.34 -24.66 -5.36
CA LEU A 352 -16.55 -25.23 -5.94
C LEU A 352 -17.83 -24.79 -5.20
N ARG A 353 -17.77 -24.72 -3.87
CA ARG A 353 -18.88 -24.17 -3.07
C ARG A 353 -19.17 -22.71 -3.39
N LEU A 354 -18.12 -21.91 -3.56
CA LEU A 354 -18.28 -20.51 -3.92
C LEU A 354 -18.84 -20.36 -5.34
N ASP A 355 -18.46 -21.25 -6.26
CA ASP A 355 -18.96 -21.30 -7.63
C ASP A 355 -20.47 -21.53 -7.67
N LEU A 356 -20.96 -22.57 -7.00
CA LEU A 356 -22.41 -22.82 -6.84
C LEU A 356 -23.15 -21.64 -6.20
N TYR A 357 -22.49 -20.94 -5.27
CA TYR A 357 -23.06 -19.73 -4.66
C TYR A 357 -23.12 -18.54 -5.63
N MET A 358 -22.12 -18.38 -6.50
CA MET A 358 -22.09 -17.36 -7.55
C MET A 358 -23.11 -17.67 -8.65
N ASP A 359 -23.28 -18.94 -9.01
CA ASP A 359 -24.29 -19.36 -9.99
C ASP A 359 -25.71 -19.08 -9.49
N ALA A 360 -25.97 -19.29 -8.19
CA ALA A 360 -27.28 -19.03 -7.59
C ALA A 360 -27.56 -17.54 -7.32
N TYR A 361 -26.57 -16.74 -6.88
CA TYR A 361 -26.79 -15.35 -6.42
C TYR A 361 -25.99 -14.27 -7.17
N GLY A 362 -25.30 -14.60 -8.25
CA GLY A 362 -24.48 -13.68 -9.05
C GLY A 362 -23.10 -13.39 -8.44
N LEU A 363 -22.35 -12.50 -9.07
CA LEU A 363 -21.08 -11.98 -8.59
C LEU A 363 -21.28 -10.79 -7.65
N THR A 364 -20.40 -10.71 -6.64
CA THR A 364 -20.20 -9.52 -5.81
C THR A 364 -18.71 -9.28 -5.61
N TYR A 365 -18.32 -8.09 -5.17
CA TYR A 365 -16.93 -7.77 -4.83
C TYR A 365 -16.30 -8.75 -3.84
N LEU A 366 -17.05 -9.19 -2.84
CA LEU A 366 -16.54 -10.13 -1.84
C LEU A 366 -16.27 -11.51 -2.45
N ARG A 367 -17.19 -12.01 -3.29
CA ARG A 367 -17.04 -13.31 -3.97
C ARG A 367 -15.85 -13.29 -4.93
N VAL A 368 -15.70 -12.23 -5.75
CA VAL A 368 -14.55 -12.07 -6.66
C VAL A 368 -13.22 -12.03 -5.90
N ARG A 369 -13.15 -11.23 -4.83
CA ARG A 369 -11.94 -11.16 -3.99
C ARG A 369 -11.62 -12.50 -3.33
N ALA A 370 -12.64 -13.25 -2.91
CA ALA A 370 -12.47 -14.59 -2.34
C ALA A 370 -11.93 -15.59 -3.37
N VAL A 371 -12.41 -15.58 -4.62
CA VAL A 371 -11.86 -16.41 -5.71
C VAL A 371 -10.37 -16.10 -5.94
N ILE A 372 -10.03 -14.82 -6.12
CA ILE A 372 -8.63 -14.39 -6.32
C ILE A 372 -7.75 -14.87 -5.15
N TRP A 373 -8.23 -14.70 -3.93
CA TRP A 373 -7.53 -15.12 -2.73
C TRP A 373 -7.34 -16.65 -2.65
N MET A 374 -8.37 -17.44 -2.92
CA MET A 374 -8.26 -18.91 -2.89
C MET A 374 -7.30 -19.43 -3.96
N VAL A 375 -7.32 -18.84 -5.16
CA VAL A 375 -6.32 -19.16 -6.21
C VAL A 375 -4.91 -18.80 -5.76
N LEU A 376 -4.71 -17.64 -5.11
CA LEU A 376 -3.43 -17.25 -4.52
C LEU A 376 -2.94 -18.25 -3.48
N VAL A 377 -3.83 -18.73 -2.61
CA VAL A 377 -3.52 -19.75 -1.59
C VAL A 377 -3.12 -21.06 -2.26
N MET A 378 -3.82 -21.51 -3.29
CA MET A 378 -3.49 -22.72 -4.05
C MET A 378 -2.08 -22.65 -4.65
N ILE A 379 -1.76 -21.54 -5.30
CA ILE A 379 -0.41 -21.30 -5.85
C ILE A 379 0.63 -21.25 -4.71
N GLY A 380 0.29 -20.62 -3.59
CA GLY A 380 1.12 -20.55 -2.39
C GLY A 380 1.45 -21.92 -1.79
N LEU A 381 0.46 -22.80 -1.63
CA LEU A 381 0.65 -24.18 -1.19
C LEU A 381 1.55 -24.96 -2.17
N GLY A 382 1.36 -24.76 -3.48
CA GLY A 382 2.25 -25.31 -4.50
C GLY A 382 3.70 -24.83 -4.38
N LEU A 383 3.92 -23.54 -4.09
CA LEU A 383 5.26 -23.00 -3.85
C LEU A 383 5.90 -23.56 -2.58
N ILE A 384 5.12 -23.78 -1.51
CA ILE A 384 5.60 -24.42 -0.29
C ILE A 384 5.96 -25.89 -0.57
N ALA A 385 5.11 -26.63 -1.28
CA ALA A 385 5.39 -28.01 -1.66
C ALA A 385 6.67 -28.10 -2.50
N TRP A 386 6.83 -27.21 -3.47
CA TRP A 386 8.05 -27.08 -4.25
C TRP A 386 9.27 -26.77 -3.37
N GLN A 387 9.14 -25.85 -2.43
CA GLN A 387 10.20 -25.49 -1.49
C GLN A 387 10.63 -26.70 -0.66
N VAL A 388 9.68 -27.47 -0.14
CA VAL A 388 9.94 -28.68 0.65
C VAL A 388 10.63 -29.75 -0.21
N TRP A 389 10.17 -29.94 -1.44
CA TRP A 389 10.74 -30.93 -2.36
C TRP A 389 12.15 -30.57 -2.83
N ARG A 390 12.38 -29.32 -3.26
CA ARG A 390 13.66 -28.81 -3.78
C ARG A 390 14.58 -28.23 -2.71
N GLN A 391 14.17 -28.22 -1.45
CA GLN A 391 14.95 -27.75 -0.29
C GLN A 391 15.34 -26.26 -0.35
N CYS A 392 14.55 -25.44 -1.04
CA CYS A 392 14.89 -24.04 -1.23
C CYS A 392 14.90 -23.27 0.11
N PRO A 393 15.78 -22.26 0.27
CA PRO A 393 15.86 -21.48 1.51
C PRO A 393 14.58 -20.65 1.74
N ASN A 394 14.29 -20.27 2.99
CA ASN A 394 13.09 -19.47 3.31
C ASN A 394 13.04 -18.15 2.53
N ARG A 395 14.20 -17.51 2.31
CA ARG A 395 14.31 -16.30 1.49
C ARG A 395 13.76 -16.50 0.06
N TRP A 396 13.95 -17.68 -0.53
CA TRP A 396 13.42 -17.98 -1.86
C TRP A 396 11.89 -17.96 -1.86
N LEU A 397 11.27 -18.59 -0.86
CA LEU A 397 9.82 -18.64 -0.73
C LEU A 397 9.23 -17.26 -0.40
N THR A 398 9.84 -16.53 0.53
CA THR A 398 9.39 -15.17 0.88
C THR A 398 9.41 -14.24 -0.32
N MET A 399 10.46 -14.28 -1.14
CA MET A 399 10.53 -13.46 -2.36
C MET A 399 9.46 -13.83 -3.39
N ARG A 400 9.13 -15.13 -3.53
CA ARG A 400 8.05 -15.59 -4.41
C ARG A 400 6.67 -15.21 -3.88
N PHE A 401 6.44 -15.26 -2.57
CA PHE A 401 5.19 -14.77 -1.98
C PHE A 401 5.01 -13.26 -2.15
N ILE A 402 6.07 -12.47 -1.93
CA ILE A 402 6.04 -11.03 -2.18
C ILE A 402 5.75 -10.75 -3.66
N ALA A 403 6.43 -11.46 -4.57
CA ALA A 403 6.20 -11.29 -6.01
C ALA A 403 4.80 -11.72 -6.44
N LEU A 404 4.28 -12.83 -5.90
CA LEU A 404 2.95 -13.34 -6.21
C LEU A 404 1.87 -12.39 -5.68
N GLY A 405 1.91 -12.05 -4.39
CA GLY A 405 0.91 -11.15 -3.78
C GLY A 405 0.98 -9.73 -4.37
N GLY A 406 2.18 -9.17 -4.49
CA GLY A 406 2.39 -7.86 -5.09
C GLY A 406 1.99 -7.82 -6.57
N GLY A 407 2.36 -8.86 -7.34
CA GLY A 407 1.99 -9.00 -8.74
C GLY A 407 0.48 -9.12 -8.94
N THR A 408 -0.20 -9.92 -8.13
CA THR A 408 -1.67 -10.04 -8.19
C THR A 408 -2.37 -8.73 -7.84
N LEU A 409 -1.96 -8.05 -6.77
CA LEU A 409 -2.52 -6.73 -6.42
C LEU A 409 -2.28 -5.70 -7.51
N TYR A 410 -1.08 -5.70 -8.12
CA TYR A 410 -0.75 -4.83 -9.23
C TYR A 410 -1.65 -5.08 -10.45
N LEU A 411 -1.81 -6.35 -10.87
CA LEU A 411 -2.68 -6.73 -11.98
C LEU A 411 -4.15 -6.40 -11.71
N CYS A 412 -4.62 -6.58 -10.48
CA CYS A 412 -5.98 -6.21 -10.08
C CYS A 412 -6.29 -4.72 -10.30
N CYS A 413 -5.28 -3.85 -10.31
CA CYS A 413 -5.52 -2.42 -10.58
C CYS A 413 -6.01 -2.16 -12.00
N PHE A 414 -5.65 -3.02 -12.97
CA PHE A 414 -5.99 -2.85 -14.39
C PHE A 414 -7.34 -3.48 -14.75
N VAL A 415 -7.89 -4.32 -13.88
CA VAL A 415 -9.19 -4.96 -14.09
C VAL A 415 -10.32 -4.05 -13.60
N ASN A 416 -11.30 -3.80 -14.46
CA ASN A 416 -12.54 -3.14 -14.06
C ASN A 416 -13.51 -4.16 -13.46
N PHE A 417 -13.32 -4.50 -12.18
CA PHE A 417 -14.19 -5.44 -11.47
C PHE A 417 -15.66 -4.98 -11.43
N ALA A 418 -15.92 -3.66 -11.43
CA ALA A 418 -17.29 -3.14 -11.46
C ALA A 418 -18.01 -3.56 -12.74
N ALA A 419 -17.35 -3.36 -13.89
CA ALA A 419 -17.88 -3.77 -15.20
C ALA A 419 -17.98 -5.30 -15.33
N LEU A 420 -16.99 -6.05 -14.83
CA LEU A 420 -17.04 -7.53 -14.85
C LEU A 420 -18.25 -8.06 -14.07
N ILE A 421 -18.48 -7.53 -12.86
CA ILE A 421 -19.60 -7.93 -12.01
C ILE A 421 -20.93 -7.56 -12.67
N ALA A 422 -21.06 -6.33 -13.18
CA ALA A 422 -22.27 -5.90 -13.87
C ALA A 422 -22.59 -6.78 -15.07
N HIS A 423 -21.60 -7.02 -15.95
CA HIS A 423 -21.78 -7.83 -17.14
C HIS A 423 -22.26 -9.25 -16.80
N GLN A 424 -21.55 -9.94 -15.90
CA GLN A 424 -21.91 -11.32 -15.53
C GLN A 424 -23.29 -11.41 -14.87
N ASN A 425 -23.65 -10.45 -14.00
CA ASN A 425 -24.94 -10.47 -13.32
C ASN A 425 -26.10 -10.26 -14.29
N LEU A 426 -25.90 -9.42 -15.31
CA LEU A 426 -26.92 -9.11 -16.32
C LEU A 426 -27.07 -10.21 -17.38
N THR A 427 -26.02 -10.97 -17.69
CA THR A 427 -26.06 -12.03 -18.72
C THR A 427 -26.39 -13.42 -18.19
N ARG A 428 -26.40 -13.63 -16.87
CA ARG A 428 -26.58 -14.96 -16.25
C ARG A 428 -27.93 -15.64 -16.54
N GLY A 429 -28.99 -14.88 -16.84
CA GLY A 429 -30.32 -15.44 -17.13
C GLY A 429 -31.11 -15.92 -15.89
N GLY A 430 -30.91 -15.28 -14.73
CA GLY A 430 -31.65 -15.54 -13.49
C GLY A 430 -32.09 -14.25 -12.80
N SER A 431 -32.57 -14.32 -11.55
CA SER A 431 -33.00 -13.11 -10.82
C SER A 431 -31.85 -12.11 -10.65
N ILE A 432 -32.10 -10.85 -10.98
CA ILE A 432 -31.12 -9.77 -10.90
C ILE A 432 -31.36 -9.00 -9.61
N ASP A 433 -30.32 -8.87 -8.79
CA ASP A 433 -30.34 -7.94 -7.66
C ASP A 433 -30.11 -6.51 -8.20
N TRP A 434 -31.20 -5.84 -8.54
CA TRP A 434 -31.17 -4.46 -9.02
C TRP A 434 -30.63 -3.49 -7.98
N TYR A 435 -30.85 -3.73 -6.68
CA TYR A 435 -30.31 -2.88 -5.63
C TYR A 435 -28.78 -2.94 -5.62
N TYR A 436 -28.19 -4.12 -5.75
CA TYR A 436 -26.75 -4.28 -5.82
C TYR A 436 -26.18 -3.72 -7.14
N THR A 437 -26.79 -4.06 -8.28
CA THR A 437 -26.31 -3.65 -9.61
C THR A 437 -26.34 -2.13 -9.78
N CYS A 438 -27.41 -1.46 -9.32
CA CYS A 438 -27.53 -0.01 -9.37
C CYS A 438 -26.54 0.73 -8.46
N ASN A 439 -26.09 0.09 -7.36
CA ASN A 439 -25.12 0.67 -6.42
C ASN A 439 -23.65 0.35 -6.77
N LEU A 440 -23.39 -0.29 -7.90
CA LEU A 440 -22.03 -0.48 -8.38
C LEU A 440 -21.37 0.88 -8.69
N PRO A 441 -20.02 0.98 -8.58
CA PRO A 441 -19.33 2.20 -8.97
C PRO A 441 -19.66 2.59 -10.41
N ASN A 442 -19.72 3.91 -10.69
CA ASN A 442 -20.03 4.46 -12.02
C ASN A 442 -19.17 3.90 -13.17
N THR A 443 -18.00 3.33 -12.88
CA THR A 443 -17.18 2.60 -13.85
C THR A 443 -17.84 1.32 -14.41
N ALA A 444 -18.92 0.83 -13.80
CA ALA A 444 -19.75 -0.25 -14.32
C ALA A 444 -20.74 0.20 -15.40
N ARG A 445 -21.06 1.51 -15.47
CA ARG A 445 -22.15 2.05 -16.31
C ARG A 445 -22.01 1.62 -17.78
N GLY A 446 -20.81 1.71 -18.35
CA GLY A 446 -20.59 1.28 -19.74
C GLY A 446 -20.89 -0.20 -20.01
N ALA A 447 -20.70 -1.09 -19.03
CA ALA A 447 -21.07 -2.50 -19.17
C ALA A 447 -22.57 -2.74 -19.00
N ILE A 448 -23.23 -1.92 -18.17
CA ILE A 448 -24.69 -1.93 -18.01
C ILE A 448 -25.34 -1.48 -19.33
N GLU A 449 -24.96 -0.32 -19.86
CA GLU A 449 -25.50 0.20 -21.14
C GLU A 449 -25.32 -0.80 -22.29
N LEU A 450 -24.14 -1.43 -22.39
CA LEU A 450 -23.89 -2.43 -23.41
C LEU A 450 -24.82 -3.65 -23.27
N ALA A 451 -25.09 -4.11 -22.04
CA ALA A 451 -25.99 -5.23 -21.80
C ALA A 451 -27.46 -4.87 -22.10
N LEU A 452 -27.89 -3.65 -21.75
CA LEU A 452 -29.24 -3.15 -22.07
C LEU A 452 -29.43 -2.98 -23.58
N ALA A 453 -28.39 -2.54 -24.29
CA ALA A 453 -28.41 -2.41 -25.75
C ALA A 453 -28.60 -3.75 -26.48
N GLN A 454 -28.07 -4.83 -25.90
CA GLN A 454 -28.11 -6.16 -26.50
C GLN A 454 -29.41 -6.94 -26.21
N ASN A 455 -30.17 -6.54 -25.19
CA ASN A 455 -31.33 -7.31 -24.72
C ASN A 455 -32.51 -6.40 -24.34
N SER A 456 -33.55 -6.39 -25.17
CA SER A 456 -34.75 -5.56 -24.99
C SER A 456 -35.53 -5.90 -23.73
N SER A 457 -35.67 -7.18 -23.35
CA SER A 457 -36.39 -7.56 -22.13
C SER A 457 -35.66 -7.10 -20.86
N LEU A 458 -34.33 -7.15 -20.88
CA LEU A 458 -33.50 -6.61 -19.82
C LEU A 458 -33.64 -5.08 -19.72
N ARG A 459 -33.75 -4.37 -20.85
CA ARG A 459 -34.01 -2.92 -20.89
C ARG A 459 -35.35 -2.57 -20.26
N GLU A 460 -36.42 -3.31 -20.55
CA GLU A 460 -37.72 -3.12 -19.91
C GLU A 460 -37.67 -3.39 -18.40
N GLU A 461 -37.01 -4.48 -17.99
CA GLU A 461 -36.83 -4.79 -16.56
C GLU A 461 -36.04 -3.72 -15.82
N TYR A 462 -34.99 -3.18 -16.46
CA TYR A 462 -34.20 -2.07 -15.95
C TYR A 462 -35.04 -0.80 -15.78
N ALA A 463 -35.88 -0.46 -16.76
CA ALA A 463 -36.75 0.71 -16.71
C ALA A 463 -37.70 0.69 -15.50
N ASN A 464 -38.22 -0.48 -15.14
CA ASN A 464 -39.04 -0.67 -13.94
C ASN A 464 -38.28 -0.40 -12.62
N HIS A 465 -36.94 -0.44 -12.66
CA HIS A 465 -36.05 -0.21 -11.52
C HIS A 465 -35.25 1.09 -11.61
N ALA A 466 -35.51 1.93 -12.62
CA ALA A 466 -34.76 3.15 -12.90
C ALA A 466 -34.69 4.10 -11.70
N TYR A 467 -35.74 4.16 -10.87
CA TYR A 467 -35.77 4.99 -9.66
C TYR A 467 -34.68 4.63 -8.61
N ARG A 468 -34.09 3.43 -8.68
CA ARG A 468 -32.99 2.98 -7.80
C ARG A 468 -31.62 3.18 -8.41
N CYS A 469 -31.55 3.41 -9.71
CA CYS A 469 -30.31 3.46 -10.45
C CYS A 469 -29.86 4.92 -10.63
N ALA A 470 -28.64 5.22 -10.22
CA ALA A 470 -28.04 6.52 -10.48
C ALA A 470 -27.66 6.62 -11.96
N ASP A 471 -28.19 7.61 -12.66
CA ASP A 471 -28.03 7.79 -14.11
C ASP A 471 -26.76 8.56 -14.50
N TYR A 472 -25.69 8.42 -13.72
CA TYR A 472 -24.49 9.22 -13.92
C TYR A 472 -23.28 8.33 -14.22
N GLY A 473 -22.79 8.42 -15.46
CA GLY A 473 -21.49 7.88 -15.84
C GLY A 473 -20.32 8.57 -15.12
N PRO A 474 -19.10 8.03 -15.24
CA PRO A 474 -17.92 8.72 -14.72
C PRO A 474 -17.72 10.04 -15.48
N PHE A 475 -17.46 11.13 -14.74
CA PHE A 475 -17.23 12.45 -15.31
C PHE A 475 -15.77 12.88 -15.19
N ILE A 476 -15.23 13.50 -16.24
CA ILE A 476 -13.89 14.09 -16.26
C ILE A 476 -14.07 15.61 -16.31
N SER A 477 -13.89 16.25 -15.15
CA SER A 477 -14.05 17.70 -15.00
C SER A 477 -12.86 18.50 -15.56
N ASP A 478 -11.67 17.93 -15.45
CA ASP A 478 -10.39 18.58 -15.75
C ASP A 478 -9.32 17.51 -16.02
N TRP A 479 -8.22 17.88 -16.68
CA TRP A 479 -7.10 16.99 -17.00
C TRP A 479 -6.49 16.36 -15.73
N ARG A 480 -6.57 17.03 -14.58
CA ARG A 480 -6.11 16.54 -13.26
C ARG A 480 -6.85 15.27 -12.79
N ASN A 481 -8.12 15.14 -13.16
CA ASN A 481 -9.02 14.03 -12.81
C ASN A 481 -9.05 12.94 -13.91
N TRP A 482 -8.29 13.14 -14.98
CA TRP A 482 -8.26 12.21 -16.09
C TRP A 482 -7.69 10.84 -15.69
N GLY A 483 -8.25 9.77 -16.27
CA GLY A 483 -7.75 8.41 -16.16
C GLY A 483 -8.28 7.52 -17.29
N PHE A 484 -7.48 6.55 -17.75
CA PHE A 484 -7.81 5.74 -18.92
C PHE A 484 -9.14 4.98 -18.77
N ARG A 485 -9.43 4.43 -17.59
CA ARG A 485 -10.68 3.71 -17.35
C ARG A 485 -11.90 4.60 -17.52
N LYS A 486 -11.87 5.81 -16.95
CA LYS A 486 -12.97 6.78 -17.04
C LYS A 486 -13.20 7.17 -18.50
N ALA A 487 -12.14 7.50 -19.22
CA ALA A 487 -12.21 7.85 -20.63
C ALA A 487 -12.82 6.71 -21.48
N ARG A 488 -12.40 5.46 -21.26
CA ARG A 488 -12.98 4.30 -21.95
C ARG A 488 -14.47 4.13 -21.66
N VAL A 489 -14.87 4.20 -20.39
CA VAL A 489 -16.29 4.06 -20.00
C VAL A 489 -17.14 5.17 -20.63
N ILE A 490 -16.70 6.43 -20.61
CA ILE A 490 -17.40 7.55 -21.27
C ILE A 490 -17.55 7.28 -22.77
N SER A 491 -16.49 6.83 -23.44
CA SER A 491 -16.54 6.53 -24.87
C SER A 491 -17.50 5.37 -25.20
N THR A 492 -17.58 4.36 -24.32
CA THR A 492 -18.52 3.24 -24.49
C THR A 492 -19.96 3.71 -24.36
N ILE A 493 -20.28 4.54 -23.35
CA ILE A 493 -21.63 5.10 -23.17
C ILE A 493 -22.03 5.92 -24.40
N ALA A 494 -21.18 6.85 -24.83
CA ALA A 494 -21.44 7.68 -26.00
C ALA A 494 -21.63 6.86 -27.29
N ALA A 495 -20.90 5.74 -27.44
CA ALA A 495 -21.06 4.85 -28.60
C ALA A 495 -22.41 4.11 -28.60
N VAL A 496 -22.92 3.73 -27.42
CA VAL A 496 -24.24 3.10 -27.28
C VAL A 496 -25.34 4.10 -27.61
N GLU A 497 -25.28 5.30 -27.03
CA GLU A 497 -26.25 6.38 -27.29
C GLU A 497 -26.32 6.74 -28.80
N GLN A 498 -25.17 6.81 -29.47
CA GLN A 498 -25.12 7.05 -30.92
C GLN A 498 -25.68 5.89 -31.75
N GLY A 499 -25.59 4.66 -31.25
CA GLY A 499 -26.18 3.48 -31.88
C GLY A 499 -27.71 3.54 -31.82
N GLU A 500 -28.25 3.83 -30.64
CA GLU A 500 -29.70 3.97 -30.42
C GLU A 500 -30.29 5.08 -31.30
N LEU A 501 -29.65 6.25 -31.37
CA LEU A 501 -30.08 7.36 -32.24
C LEU A 501 -30.07 7.00 -33.74
N ARG A 502 -29.23 6.06 -34.17
CA ARG A 502 -29.19 5.60 -35.56
C ARG A 502 -30.32 4.62 -35.88
N ASP A 503 -30.70 3.79 -34.92
CA ASP A 503 -31.77 2.80 -35.07
C ASP A 503 -33.16 3.44 -34.98
N GLU A 504 -33.30 4.56 -34.27
CA GLU A 504 -34.54 5.34 -34.20
C GLU A 504 -34.81 6.24 -35.42
N ASN A 505 -33.85 6.42 -36.35
CA ASN A 505 -34.04 7.29 -37.51
C ASN A 505 -34.91 6.62 -38.60
N PRO A 506 -36.16 7.08 -38.84
CA PRO A 506 -37.13 6.41 -39.69
C PRO A 506 -36.84 6.49 -41.20
N ASP A 507 -35.86 7.30 -41.64
CA ASP A 507 -35.57 7.53 -43.06
C ASP A 507 -34.75 6.42 -43.74
N ARG A 508 -34.40 5.33 -43.03
CA ARG A 508 -33.57 4.23 -43.57
C ARG A 508 -34.33 3.04 -44.14
N GLY A 509 -35.66 3.01 -44.02
CA GLY A 509 -36.52 1.96 -44.55
C GLY A 509 -37.17 2.26 -45.91
N ARG A 510 -36.73 3.31 -46.62
CA ARG A 510 -37.28 3.70 -47.94
C ARG A 510 -36.27 3.58 -49.06
#